data_AF-A0A960GZB1-F1
#
_entry.id   AF-A0A960GZB1-F1
#
_cell.length_a   1.000
_cell.length_b   1.000
_cell.length_c   1.000
_cell.angle_alpha   90.00
_cell.angle_beta   90.00
_cell.angle_gamma   90.00
#
_symmetry.space_group_name_H-M   'P 1'
#
loop_
_entity.id
_entity.type
_entity.pdbx_description
1 polymer ?
#
loop_
_entity_poly.entity_id
_entity_poly.type
_entity_poly.pdbx_seq_one_letter_code
_entity_poly.pdbx_strand_id
1 'polypeptide(L)'
;MTGRPEFVDFHFDVMCPYAYQTSLWIREVRDRTGVQVNWRFFSLEEINRQEGKKHPWEREWSYGWSMMRIGALLRRRSMRDVEAWYQRAGRALHVEGHKPHEKSVARHLLEELGFDPALVDQAIADPTTGDEVLADHNRVVDAAGYGVPTLFFPDGQCLFGPVLVDPPTGEAAVRLWDAVVAWTEFPYLYELQRPKTTADEAVIAQTFRPYLEARDWVSINRGEVINFDDR
;
A
#
# COMPACT_ATOMS: atom_id res chain seq x y z
N MET A 1 10.72 3.33 26.37
CA MET A 1 10.41 1.93 26.75
C MET A 1 11.05 1.04 25.70
N THR A 2 12.06 0.25 26.07
CA THR A 2 13.02 -0.40 25.17
C THR A 2 12.57 -1.80 24.72
N GLY A 3 11.45 -1.88 24.00
CA GLY A 3 10.99 -3.12 23.37
C GLY A 3 10.67 -2.88 21.90
N ARG A 4 11.06 -3.81 21.02
CA ARG A 4 10.56 -3.81 19.64
C ARG A 4 9.02 -3.87 19.70
N PRO A 5 8.30 -3.08 18.89
CA PRO A 5 6.85 -3.05 18.97
C PRO A 5 6.28 -4.43 18.63
N GLU A 6 5.23 -4.82 19.34
CA GLU A 6 4.57 -6.12 19.16
C GLU A 6 3.89 -6.22 17.79
N PHE A 7 3.33 -5.10 17.32
CA PHE A 7 2.67 -5.01 16.03
C PHE A 7 2.93 -3.66 15.34
N VAL A 8 2.65 -3.65 14.04
CA VAL A 8 2.56 -2.45 13.21
C VAL A 8 1.35 -2.54 12.29
N ASP A 9 0.54 -1.48 12.26
CA ASP A 9 -0.54 -1.31 11.30
C ASP A 9 0.04 -0.68 10.01
N PHE A 10 0.13 -1.47 8.94
CA PHE A 10 0.68 -1.06 7.64
C PHE A 10 -0.45 -0.66 6.68
N HIS A 11 -0.57 0.63 6.39
CA HIS A 11 -1.55 1.15 5.43
C HIS A 11 -0.99 1.09 4.01
N PHE A 12 -1.78 0.53 3.09
CA PHE A 12 -1.41 0.35 1.70
C PHE A 12 -2.56 0.66 0.74
N ASP A 13 -2.16 0.98 -0.49
CA ASP A 13 -2.98 0.89 -1.69
C ASP A 13 -2.26 -0.07 -2.64
N VAL A 14 -2.97 -1.00 -3.29
CA VAL A 14 -2.35 -1.89 -4.27
C VAL A 14 -1.81 -1.10 -5.46
N MET A 15 -2.34 0.09 -5.74
CA MET A 15 -1.87 0.93 -6.85
C MET A 15 -0.53 1.60 -6.55
N CYS A 16 -0.05 1.60 -5.30
CA CYS A 16 1.16 2.32 -4.92
C CYS A 16 2.43 1.46 -5.12
N PRO A 17 3.34 1.83 -6.04
CA PRO A 17 4.58 1.07 -6.24
C PRO A 17 5.51 1.16 -5.02
N TYR A 18 5.56 2.30 -4.34
CA TYR A 18 6.38 2.47 -3.13
C TYR A 18 5.85 1.67 -1.94
N ALA A 19 4.52 1.63 -1.74
CA ALA A 19 3.93 0.79 -0.70
C ALA A 19 4.18 -0.69 -1.00
N TYR A 20 4.11 -1.12 -2.27
CA TYR A 20 4.45 -2.48 -2.66
C TYR A 20 5.90 -2.84 -2.31
N GLN A 21 6.89 -2.02 -2.68
CA GLN A 21 8.30 -2.26 -2.30
C GLN A 21 8.49 -2.34 -0.78
N THR A 22 7.85 -1.41 -0.05
CA THR A 22 7.92 -1.38 1.41
C THR A 22 7.21 -2.58 2.05
N SER A 23 6.19 -3.12 1.39
CA SER A 23 5.52 -4.35 1.82
C SER A 23 6.41 -5.59 1.69
N LEU A 24 7.37 -5.62 0.75
CA LEU A 24 8.35 -6.70 0.66
C LEU A 24 9.31 -6.64 1.85
N TRP A 25 9.79 -5.43 2.16
CA TRP A 25 10.66 -5.20 3.31
C TRP A 25 9.97 -5.55 4.65
N ILE A 26 8.73 -5.10 4.89
CA ILE A 26 8.09 -5.36 6.18
C ILE A 26 7.76 -6.84 6.40
N ARG A 27 7.55 -7.62 5.33
CA ARG A 27 7.40 -9.09 5.40
C ARG A 27 8.72 -9.76 5.79
N GLU A 28 9.85 -9.34 5.20
CA GLU A 28 11.17 -9.81 5.61
C GLU A 28 11.45 -9.48 7.09
N VAL A 29 11.05 -8.29 7.55
CA VAL A 29 11.16 -7.89 8.96
C VAL A 29 10.30 -8.79 9.85
N ARG A 30 9.02 -9.02 9.49
CA ARG A 30 8.15 -9.95 10.22
C ARG A 30 8.80 -11.32 10.35
N ASP A 31 9.26 -11.89 9.24
CA ASP A 31 9.78 -13.25 9.20
C ASP A 31 11.05 -13.41 10.07
N ARG A 32 11.80 -12.32 10.29
CA ARG A 32 13.01 -12.32 11.12
C ARG A 32 12.81 -11.92 12.58
N THR A 33 11.79 -11.13 12.87
CA THR A 33 11.62 -10.51 14.20
C THR A 33 10.38 -10.99 14.94
N GLY A 34 9.41 -11.57 14.23
CA GLY A 34 8.12 -11.95 14.78
C GLY A 34 7.14 -10.79 15.00
N VAL A 35 7.45 -9.55 14.55
CA VAL A 35 6.50 -8.43 14.66
C VAL A 35 5.22 -8.74 13.89
N GLN A 36 4.06 -8.52 14.51
CA GLN A 36 2.78 -8.69 13.83
C GLN A 36 2.54 -7.54 12.85
N VAL A 37 2.26 -7.86 11.58
CA VAL A 37 1.89 -6.87 10.57
C VAL A 37 0.39 -6.95 10.33
N ASN A 38 -0.31 -5.85 10.62
CA ASN A 38 -1.74 -5.70 10.34
C ASN A 38 -1.93 -4.89 9.07
N TRP A 39 -2.58 -5.48 8.06
CA TRP A 39 -2.79 -4.84 6.77
C TRP A 39 -4.02 -3.93 6.79
N ARG A 40 -3.82 -2.64 6.48
CA ARG A 40 -4.83 -1.58 6.51
C ARG A 40 -4.92 -0.88 5.16
N PHE A 41 -6.08 -0.30 4.87
CA PHE A 41 -6.34 0.30 3.56
C PHE A 41 -6.11 1.81 3.54
N PHE A 42 -5.66 2.35 2.41
CA PHE A 42 -5.65 3.79 2.19
C PHE A 42 -5.85 4.08 0.71
N SER A 43 -6.89 4.84 0.37
CA SER A 43 -7.23 5.13 -1.01
C SER A 43 -6.42 6.29 -1.58
N LEU A 44 -5.52 5.98 -2.52
CA LEU A 44 -4.84 7.01 -3.32
C LEU A 44 -5.80 7.74 -4.26
N GLU A 45 -6.85 7.06 -4.72
CA GLU A 45 -7.88 7.67 -5.57
C GLU A 45 -8.69 8.72 -4.81
N GLU A 46 -8.95 8.52 -3.50
CA GLU A 46 -9.69 9.49 -2.69
C GLU A 46 -8.81 10.65 -2.27
N ILE A 47 -7.59 10.41 -1.74
CA ILE A 47 -6.75 11.51 -1.26
C ILE A 47 -6.33 12.47 -2.38
N ASN A 48 -6.18 11.95 -3.61
CA ASN A 48 -5.81 12.75 -4.78
C ASN A 48 -7.03 13.15 -5.64
N ARG A 49 -8.25 12.96 -5.15
CA ARG A 49 -9.46 13.29 -5.88
C ARG A 49 -9.53 14.80 -6.13
N GLN A 50 -9.72 15.17 -7.40
CA GLN A 50 -9.92 16.55 -7.79
C GLN A 50 -11.36 16.99 -7.52
N GLU A 51 -11.55 18.27 -7.24
CA GLU A 51 -12.87 18.85 -7.03
C GLU A 51 -13.78 18.62 -8.25
N GLY A 52 -15.05 18.28 -8.01
CA GLY A 52 -16.02 17.93 -9.05
C GLY A 52 -15.86 16.53 -9.65
N LYS A 53 -14.87 15.73 -9.25
CA LYS A 53 -14.77 14.30 -9.63
C LYS A 53 -15.49 13.42 -8.62
N LYS A 54 -16.07 12.33 -9.14
CA LYS A 54 -16.74 11.29 -8.34
C LYS A 54 -15.77 10.67 -7.35
N HIS A 55 -16.26 10.41 -6.16
CA HIS A 55 -15.57 9.57 -5.19
C HIS A 55 -15.39 8.14 -5.72
N PRO A 56 -14.38 7.39 -5.25
CA PRO A 56 -14.19 6.01 -5.67
C PRO A 56 -15.37 5.09 -5.35
N TRP A 57 -16.12 5.35 -4.28
CA TRP A 57 -17.31 4.57 -3.92
C TRP A 57 -18.57 4.91 -4.74
N GLU A 58 -18.57 6.03 -5.46
CA GLU A 58 -19.69 6.42 -6.35
C GLU A 58 -19.58 5.79 -7.75
N ARG A 59 -18.48 5.08 -8.01
CA ARG A 59 -18.20 4.40 -9.28
C ARG A 59 -18.59 2.93 -9.17
N GLU A 60 -19.12 2.36 -10.25
CA GLU A 60 -19.41 0.92 -10.34
C GLU A 60 -18.16 0.08 -10.10
N TRP A 61 -17.02 0.57 -10.60
CA TRP A 61 -15.72 -0.04 -10.41
C TRP A 61 -14.64 1.05 -10.40
N SER A 62 -13.70 0.92 -9.47
CA SER A 62 -12.58 1.85 -9.24
C SER A 62 -11.28 1.06 -9.19
N TYR A 63 -10.15 1.70 -9.52
CA TYR A 63 -8.90 0.97 -9.72
C TYR A 63 -8.35 0.40 -8.41
N GLY A 64 -8.08 1.26 -7.42
CA GLY A 64 -7.60 0.85 -6.10
C GLY A 64 -8.75 0.49 -5.16
N TRP A 65 -9.83 1.27 -5.16
CA TRP A 65 -10.93 1.09 -4.21
C TRP A 65 -11.62 -0.27 -4.32
N SER A 66 -11.91 -0.74 -5.53
CA SER A 66 -12.49 -2.08 -5.72
C SER A 66 -11.57 -3.19 -5.20
N MET A 67 -10.26 -3.05 -5.39
CA MET A 67 -9.27 -4.01 -4.92
C MET A 67 -9.16 -4.02 -3.39
N MET A 68 -9.26 -2.86 -2.75
CA MET A 68 -9.30 -2.75 -1.28
C MET A 68 -10.59 -3.36 -0.72
N ARG A 69 -11.74 -3.23 -1.39
CA ARG A 69 -12.99 -3.90 -0.97
C ARG A 69 -12.90 -5.42 -1.02
N ILE A 70 -12.24 -5.98 -2.04
CA ILE A 70 -11.90 -7.43 -2.08
C ILE A 70 -11.01 -7.78 -0.89
N GLY A 71 -9.99 -6.96 -0.64
CA GLY A 71 -9.11 -7.10 0.52
C GLY A 71 -9.87 -7.07 1.85
N ALA A 72 -10.89 -6.22 2.00
CA ALA A 72 -11.69 -6.12 3.22
C ALA A 72 -12.46 -7.42 3.50
N LEU A 73 -13.09 -8.03 2.48
CA LEU A 73 -13.73 -9.35 2.67
C LEU A 73 -12.72 -10.43 3.07
N LEU A 74 -11.55 -10.45 2.43
CA LEU A 74 -10.50 -11.42 2.78
C LEU A 74 -9.96 -11.18 4.19
N ARG A 75 -9.84 -9.91 4.61
CA ARG A 75 -9.41 -9.54 5.97
C ARG A 75 -10.35 -10.05 7.05
N ARG A 76 -11.66 -10.12 6.78
CA ARG A 76 -12.65 -10.72 7.70
C ARG A 76 -12.40 -12.21 7.95
N ARG A 77 -11.76 -12.90 7.01
CA ARG A 77 -11.37 -14.31 7.15
C ARG A 77 -10.09 -14.42 7.97
N SER A 78 -9.04 -13.70 7.55
CA SER A 78 -7.79 -13.60 8.31
C SER A 78 -6.89 -12.47 7.79
N MET A 79 -5.94 -12.02 8.62
CA MET A 79 -4.86 -11.12 8.16
C MET A 79 -3.99 -11.76 7.07
N ARG A 80 -3.87 -13.08 7.07
CA ARG A 80 -3.10 -13.83 6.07
C ARG A 80 -3.80 -13.84 4.71
N ASP A 81 -5.13 -13.84 4.67
CA ASP A 81 -5.91 -13.85 3.42
C ASP A 81 -5.80 -12.49 2.71
N VAL A 82 -5.95 -11.37 3.45
CA VAL A 82 -5.73 -10.03 2.88
C VAL A 82 -4.27 -9.82 2.49
N GLU A 83 -3.33 -10.38 3.24
CA GLU A 83 -1.93 -10.37 2.86
C GLU A 83 -1.68 -11.07 1.54
N ALA A 84 -2.19 -12.30 1.38
CA ALA A 84 -2.01 -13.10 0.19
C ALA A 84 -2.57 -12.38 -1.04
N TRP A 85 -3.75 -11.76 -0.89
CA TRP A 85 -4.34 -10.91 -1.92
C TRP A 85 -3.45 -9.72 -2.26
N TYR A 86 -3.00 -8.95 -1.27
CA TYR A 86 -2.15 -7.80 -1.51
C TYR A 86 -0.83 -8.21 -2.19
N GLN A 87 -0.19 -9.27 -1.71
CA GLN A 87 1.06 -9.76 -2.29
C GLN A 87 0.88 -10.18 -3.75
N ARG A 88 -0.17 -10.97 -4.04
CA ARG A 88 -0.40 -11.48 -5.40
C ARG A 88 -0.81 -10.40 -6.38
N ALA A 89 -1.76 -9.55 -6.00
CA ALA A 89 -2.23 -8.45 -6.83
C ALA A 89 -1.16 -7.38 -7.02
N GLY A 90 -0.39 -7.08 -5.96
CA GLY A 90 0.77 -6.21 -6.05
C GLY A 90 1.84 -6.76 -6.99
N ARG A 91 2.17 -8.06 -6.92
CA ARG A 91 3.10 -8.69 -7.86
C ARG A 91 2.60 -8.64 -9.30
N ALA A 92 1.30 -8.87 -9.51
CA ALA A 92 0.68 -8.77 -10.83
C ALA A 92 0.91 -7.39 -11.45
N LEU A 93 0.64 -6.32 -10.69
CA LEU A 93 0.78 -4.95 -11.18
C LEU A 93 2.24 -4.49 -11.30
N HIS A 94 3.01 -4.66 -10.23
CA HIS A 94 4.30 -3.97 -10.09
C HIS A 94 5.48 -4.76 -10.66
N VAL A 95 5.31 -6.05 -10.90
CA VAL A 95 6.38 -6.93 -11.40
C VAL A 95 6.02 -7.54 -12.75
N GLU A 96 4.78 -8.02 -12.90
CA GLU A 96 4.37 -8.77 -14.11
C GLU A 96 3.73 -7.88 -15.19
N GLY A 97 3.39 -6.62 -14.86
CA GLY A 97 2.74 -5.70 -15.80
C GLY A 97 1.29 -6.10 -16.13
N HIS A 98 0.64 -6.88 -15.27
CA HIS A 98 -0.77 -7.21 -15.37
C HIS A 98 -1.64 -6.14 -14.71
N LYS A 99 -2.94 -6.13 -15.05
CA LYS A 99 -3.90 -5.12 -14.60
C LYS A 99 -4.85 -5.70 -13.56
N PRO A 100 -4.47 -5.88 -12.28
CA PRO A 100 -5.35 -6.45 -11.26
C PRO A 100 -6.58 -5.58 -10.98
N HIS A 101 -6.55 -4.32 -11.40
CA HIS A 101 -7.70 -3.41 -11.38
C HIS A 101 -8.70 -3.68 -12.51
N GLU A 102 -8.47 -4.66 -13.39
CA GLU A 102 -9.51 -5.21 -14.26
C GLU A 102 -10.26 -6.34 -13.55
N LYS A 103 -11.60 -6.31 -13.63
CA LYS A 103 -12.46 -7.26 -12.90
C LYS A 103 -12.14 -8.73 -13.22
N SER A 104 -11.86 -9.05 -14.48
CA SER A 104 -11.49 -10.40 -14.93
C SER A 104 -10.15 -10.84 -14.36
N VAL A 105 -9.15 -9.96 -14.35
CA VAL A 105 -7.83 -10.23 -13.77
C VAL A 105 -7.95 -10.42 -12.26
N ALA A 106 -8.70 -9.56 -11.56
CA ALA A 106 -8.94 -9.72 -10.12
C ALA A 106 -9.53 -11.10 -9.77
N ARG A 107 -10.49 -11.59 -10.56
CA ARG A 107 -11.03 -12.95 -10.40
C ARG A 107 -9.98 -14.02 -10.61
N HIS A 108 -9.22 -13.93 -11.69
CA HIS A 108 -8.17 -14.90 -11.99
C HIS A 108 -7.12 -14.99 -10.87
N LEU A 109 -6.72 -13.85 -10.31
CA LEU A 109 -5.77 -13.80 -9.19
C LEU A 109 -6.34 -14.43 -7.91
N LEU A 110 -7.65 -14.34 -7.67
CA LEU A 110 -8.31 -15.06 -6.57
C LEU A 110 -8.29 -16.57 -6.80
N GLU A 111 -8.53 -17.04 -8.03
CA GLU A 111 -8.45 -18.47 -8.37
C GLU A 111 -7.06 -19.03 -8.13
N GLU A 112 -6.01 -18.31 -8.55
CA GLU A 112 -4.62 -18.71 -8.31
C GLU A 112 -4.30 -18.86 -6.82
N LEU A 113 -4.94 -18.05 -5.97
CA LEU A 113 -4.83 -18.13 -4.51
C LEU A 113 -5.72 -19.21 -3.88
N GLY A 114 -6.54 -19.90 -4.68
CA GLY A 114 -7.50 -20.92 -4.22
C GLY A 114 -8.78 -20.33 -3.61
N PHE A 115 -9.07 -19.06 -3.87
CA PHE A 115 -10.31 -18.41 -3.45
C PHE A 115 -11.38 -18.45 -4.55
N ASP A 116 -12.64 -18.26 -4.14
CA ASP A 116 -13.77 -18.17 -5.07
C ASP A 116 -13.74 -16.84 -5.85
N PRO A 117 -13.73 -16.85 -7.19
CA PRO A 117 -13.87 -15.66 -8.04
C PRO A 117 -15.06 -14.77 -7.70
N ALA A 118 -16.13 -15.35 -7.17
CA ALA A 118 -17.34 -14.62 -6.82
C ALA A 118 -17.10 -13.62 -5.67
N LEU A 119 -15.99 -13.74 -4.92
CA LEU A 119 -15.61 -12.75 -3.91
C LEU A 119 -15.47 -11.33 -4.50
N VAL A 120 -15.16 -11.21 -5.79
CA VAL A 120 -15.17 -9.91 -6.47
C VAL A 120 -16.56 -9.29 -6.44
N ASP A 121 -17.60 -10.02 -6.82
CA ASP A 121 -18.96 -9.48 -6.83
C ASP A 121 -19.49 -9.31 -5.41
N GLN A 122 -19.18 -10.25 -4.51
CA GLN A 122 -19.59 -10.16 -3.10
C GLN A 122 -19.00 -8.91 -2.45
N ALA A 123 -17.72 -8.59 -2.72
CA ALA A 123 -17.07 -7.39 -2.18
C ALA A 123 -17.76 -6.11 -2.68
N ILE A 124 -18.15 -6.07 -3.95
CA ILE A 124 -18.81 -4.89 -4.53
C ILE A 124 -20.28 -4.78 -4.10
N ALA A 125 -20.97 -5.89 -3.91
CA ALA A 125 -22.36 -5.92 -3.46
C ALA A 125 -22.51 -5.59 -1.97
N ASP A 126 -21.50 -5.90 -1.14
CA ASP A 126 -21.50 -5.58 0.29
C ASP A 126 -20.98 -4.15 0.53
N PRO A 127 -21.84 -3.18 0.91
CA PRO A 127 -21.42 -1.79 1.15
C PRO A 127 -20.47 -1.67 2.34
N THR A 128 -20.53 -2.58 3.32
CA THR A 128 -19.71 -2.50 4.55
C THR A 128 -18.22 -2.74 4.29
N THR A 129 -17.87 -3.34 3.14
CA THR A 129 -16.48 -3.40 2.69
C THR A 129 -15.94 -2.01 2.35
N GLY A 130 -16.78 -1.12 1.82
CA GLY A 130 -16.44 0.27 1.55
C GLY A 130 -16.29 1.06 2.86
N ASP A 131 -17.17 0.82 3.83
CA ASP A 131 -17.11 1.46 5.15
C ASP A 131 -15.79 1.10 5.88
N GLU A 132 -15.36 -0.16 5.80
CA GLU A 132 -14.08 -0.60 6.35
C GLU A 132 -12.87 0.06 5.68
N VAL A 133 -12.89 0.19 4.35
CA VAL A 133 -11.81 0.87 3.60
C VAL A 133 -11.79 2.36 3.95
N LEU A 134 -12.96 3.00 4.06
CA LEU A 134 -13.08 4.41 4.41
C LEU A 134 -12.60 4.66 5.85
N ALA A 135 -12.90 3.77 6.78
CA ALA A 135 -12.46 3.89 8.17
C ALA A 135 -10.92 3.84 8.29
N ASP A 136 -10.27 2.89 7.62
CA ASP A 136 -8.80 2.82 7.60
C ASP A 136 -8.19 4.04 6.89
N HIS A 137 -8.80 4.50 5.79
CA HIS A 137 -8.35 5.69 5.07
C HIS A 137 -8.43 6.95 5.95
N ASN A 138 -9.57 7.17 6.60
CA ASN A 138 -9.78 8.33 7.47
C ASN A 138 -8.82 8.33 8.65
N ARG A 139 -8.45 7.17 9.21
CA ARG A 139 -7.43 7.10 10.26
C ARG A 139 -6.11 7.74 9.85
N VAL A 140 -5.68 7.58 8.60
CA VAL A 140 -4.47 8.23 8.08
C VAL A 140 -4.70 9.72 7.89
N VAL A 141 -5.84 10.13 7.32
CA VAL A 141 -6.19 11.54 7.08
C VAL A 141 -6.31 12.33 8.38
N ASP A 142 -6.95 11.75 9.40
CA ASP A 142 -7.11 12.34 10.74
C ASP A 142 -5.77 12.51 11.45
N ALA A 143 -4.77 11.69 11.09
CA ALA A 143 -3.38 11.83 11.52
C ALA A 143 -2.55 12.78 10.63
N ALA A 144 -3.20 13.59 9.79
CA ALA A 144 -2.60 14.47 8.79
C ALA A 144 -1.69 13.75 7.76
N GLY A 145 -1.88 12.44 7.60
CA GLY A 145 -1.22 11.63 6.58
C GLY A 145 -1.83 11.86 5.20
N TYR A 146 -1.00 11.72 4.16
CA TYR A 146 -1.36 12.07 2.79
C TYR A 146 -1.03 10.97 1.76
N GLY A 147 -0.57 9.81 2.21
CA GLY A 147 -0.06 8.79 1.29
C GLY A 147 0.25 7.46 1.96
N VAL A 148 0.82 6.57 1.16
CA VAL A 148 1.29 5.25 1.57
C VAL A 148 2.70 4.99 1.04
N PRO A 149 3.49 4.12 1.70
CA PRO A 149 3.16 3.38 2.93
C PRO A 149 3.05 4.32 4.14
N THR A 150 2.11 4.03 5.04
CA THR A 150 1.98 4.72 6.34
C THR A 150 1.86 3.68 7.45
N LEU A 151 2.65 3.83 8.50
CA LEU A 151 2.78 2.90 9.62
C LEU A 151 2.16 3.50 10.88
N PHE A 152 1.36 2.73 11.59
CA PHE A 152 0.92 3.05 12.95
C PHE A 152 1.50 2.06 13.95
N PHE A 153 2.00 2.60 15.06
CA PHE A 153 2.63 1.85 16.16
C PHE A 153 1.67 1.68 17.35
N PRO A 154 1.95 0.76 18.30
CA PRO A 154 1.05 0.45 19.41
C PRO A 154 0.67 1.63 20.32
N ASP A 155 1.53 2.64 20.39
CA ASP A 155 1.31 3.87 21.15
C ASP A 155 0.53 4.95 20.35
N GLY A 156 0.07 4.61 19.16
CA GLY A 156 -0.69 5.49 18.27
C GLY A 156 0.17 6.40 17.39
N GLN A 157 1.50 6.35 17.50
CA GLN A 157 2.38 7.12 16.62
C GLN A 157 2.21 6.69 15.17
N CYS A 158 2.26 7.66 14.27
CA CYS A 158 2.09 7.49 12.82
C CYS A 158 3.33 7.97 12.09
N LEU A 159 3.91 7.15 11.22
CA LEU A 159 5.03 7.50 10.37
C LEU A 159 4.70 7.23 8.90
N PHE A 160 4.91 8.23 8.04
CA PHE A 160 4.91 8.04 6.59
C PHE A 160 6.24 7.43 6.15
N GLY A 161 6.18 6.39 5.32
CA GLY A 161 7.36 5.65 4.86
C GLY A 161 7.65 4.38 5.68
N PRO A 162 8.88 3.84 5.60
CA PRO A 162 9.96 4.31 4.74
C PRO A 162 9.60 4.15 3.26
N VAL A 163 9.97 5.12 2.43
CA VAL A 163 9.72 5.06 0.97
C VAL A 163 10.89 4.35 0.29
N LEU A 164 10.66 3.14 -0.21
CA LEU A 164 11.70 2.27 -0.79
C LEU A 164 11.50 2.03 -2.28
N VAL A 165 12.60 1.91 -3.01
CA VAL A 165 12.64 1.51 -4.43
C VAL A 165 13.26 0.11 -4.55
N ASP A 166 14.33 -0.13 -3.79
CA ASP A 166 15.01 -1.42 -3.64
C ASP A 166 15.01 -1.82 -2.16
N PRO A 167 14.05 -2.65 -1.71
CA PRO A 167 13.90 -2.99 -0.30
C PRO A 167 15.06 -3.89 0.19
N PRO A 168 15.73 -3.55 1.30
CA PRO A 168 16.81 -4.38 1.83
C PRO A 168 16.28 -5.72 2.35
N THR A 169 17.12 -6.76 2.27
CA THR A 169 16.84 -8.10 2.80
C THR A 169 17.79 -8.47 3.93
N GLY A 170 17.57 -9.60 4.61
CA GLY A 170 18.53 -10.09 5.60
C GLY A 170 18.63 -9.20 6.84
N GLU A 171 19.84 -9.13 7.40
CA GLU A 171 20.15 -8.25 8.52
C GLU A 171 19.94 -6.77 8.17
N ALA A 172 20.09 -6.38 6.89
CA ALA A 172 19.87 -5.01 6.47
C ALA A 172 18.39 -4.60 6.59
N ALA A 173 17.46 -5.53 6.36
CA ALA A 173 16.03 -5.29 6.58
C ALA A 173 15.74 -4.97 8.05
N VAL A 174 16.32 -5.75 8.96
CA VAL A 174 16.16 -5.55 10.41
C VAL A 174 16.83 -4.26 10.88
N ARG A 175 18.00 -3.90 10.34
CA ARG A 175 18.65 -2.61 10.66
C ARG A 175 17.79 -1.42 10.23
N LEU A 176 17.16 -1.47 9.05
CA LEU A 176 16.24 -0.43 8.63
C LEU A 176 15.01 -0.37 9.55
N TRP A 177 14.50 -1.52 10.00
CA TRP A 177 13.40 -1.58 10.96
C TRP A 177 13.75 -0.95 12.30
N ASP A 178 14.91 -1.30 12.87
CA ASP A 178 15.37 -0.70 14.12
C ASP A 178 15.56 0.82 13.98
N ALA A 179 15.97 1.32 12.80
CA ALA A 179 16.06 2.75 12.51
C ALA A 179 14.68 3.44 12.42
N VAL A 180 13.67 2.79 11.82
CA VAL A 180 12.29 3.29 11.78
C VAL A 180 11.68 3.30 13.17
N VAL A 181 11.85 2.23 13.95
CA VAL A 181 11.36 2.16 15.34
C VAL A 181 12.05 3.21 16.21
N ALA A 182 13.35 3.47 16.02
CA ALA A 182 14.04 4.51 16.79
C ALA A 182 13.39 5.89 16.64
N TRP A 183 12.74 6.21 15.51
CA TRP A 183 12.03 7.49 15.36
C TRP A 183 10.89 7.66 16.34
N THR A 184 10.23 6.58 16.76
CA THR A 184 9.14 6.64 17.74
C THR A 184 9.64 7.04 19.14
N GLU A 185 10.96 7.09 19.37
CA GLU A 185 11.55 7.57 20.62
C GLU A 185 11.76 9.10 20.64
N PHE A 186 11.61 9.77 19.49
CA PHE A 186 11.89 11.20 19.32
C PHE A 186 10.62 11.99 18.93
N PRO A 187 9.78 12.41 19.89
CA PRO A 187 8.47 13.02 19.61
C PRO A 187 8.53 14.39 18.90
N TYR A 188 9.72 14.97 18.76
CA TYR A 188 9.95 16.24 18.06
C TYR A 188 10.76 16.07 16.76
N LEU A 189 10.94 14.84 16.29
CA LEU A 189 11.50 14.52 14.98
C LEU A 189 10.36 14.42 13.96
N TYR A 190 10.34 15.33 12.99
CA TYR A 190 9.19 15.46 12.07
C TYR A 190 9.48 14.94 10.65
N GLU A 191 10.64 15.27 10.06
CA GLU A 191 10.96 14.82 8.71
C GLU A 191 12.48 14.72 8.51
N LEU A 192 12.89 13.65 7.84
CA LEU A 192 14.20 13.46 7.26
C LEU A 192 13.99 12.81 5.90
N GLN A 193 14.36 13.53 4.85
CA GLN A 193 14.16 13.08 3.48
C GLN A 193 15.49 13.06 2.75
N ARG A 194 15.70 12.04 1.91
CA ARG A 194 16.74 12.04 0.89
C ARG A 194 16.17 12.69 -0.38
N PRO A 195 16.63 13.89 -0.78
CA PRO A 195 16.24 14.47 -2.07
C PRO A 195 16.67 13.53 -3.20
N LYS A 196 15.79 13.28 -4.16
CA LYS A 196 16.07 12.44 -5.32
C LYS A 196 16.86 13.25 -6.35
N THR A 197 17.93 12.67 -6.88
CA THR A 197 18.68 13.19 -8.02
C THR A 197 18.09 12.69 -9.33
N THR A 198 18.49 13.27 -10.47
CA THR A 198 18.12 12.76 -11.80
C THR A 198 18.52 11.29 -12.00
N ALA A 199 19.65 10.86 -11.42
CA ALA A 199 20.06 9.46 -11.46
C ALA A 199 19.12 8.56 -10.65
N ASP A 200 18.65 9.01 -9.48
CA ASP A 200 17.65 8.28 -8.69
C ASP A 200 16.32 8.17 -9.44
N GLU A 201 15.92 9.22 -10.16
CA GLU A 201 14.71 9.23 -10.97
C GLU A 201 14.77 8.21 -12.12
N ALA A 202 15.91 8.08 -12.79
CA ALA A 202 16.12 7.05 -13.80
C ALA A 202 16.01 5.63 -13.22
N VAL A 203 16.59 5.39 -12.03
CA VAL A 203 16.46 4.12 -11.31
C VAL A 203 15.00 3.83 -10.94
N ILE A 204 14.27 4.84 -10.45
CA ILE A 204 12.84 4.71 -10.13
C ILE A 204 12.03 4.36 -11.38
N ALA A 205 12.24 5.07 -12.49
CA ALA A 205 11.54 4.82 -13.75
C ALA A 205 11.84 3.41 -14.27
N GLN A 206 13.09 2.96 -14.21
CA GLN A 206 13.46 1.60 -14.59
C GLN A 206 12.81 0.55 -13.69
N THR A 207 12.84 0.75 -12.37
CA THR A 207 12.30 -0.20 -11.38
C THR A 207 10.79 -0.33 -11.52
N PHE A 208 10.09 0.77 -11.75
CA PHE A 208 8.63 0.79 -11.85
C PHE A 208 8.10 0.61 -13.26
N ARG A 209 8.96 0.33 -14.26
CA ARG A 209 8.55 0.18 -15.66
C ARG A 209 7.36 -0.76 -15.87
N PRO A 210 7.29 -1.98 -15.29
CA PRO A 210 6.12 -2.84 -15.46
C PRO A 210 4.81 -2.17 -14.98
N TYR A 211 4.86 -1.47 -13.84
CA TYR A 211 3.74 -0.68 -13.34
C TYR A 211 3.39 0.51 -14.25
N LEU A 212 4.41 1.23 -14.74
CA LEU A 212 4.22 2.39 -15.61
C LEU A 212 3.55 1.99 -16.94
N GLU A 213 3.86 0.82 -17.47
CA GLU A 213 3.29 0.27 -18.69
C GLU A 213 1.88 -0.32 -18.48
N ALA A 214 1.58 -0.82 -17.28
CA ALA A 214 0.30 -1.48 -16.97
C ALA A 214 -0.80 -0.54 -16.43
N ARG A 215 -0.44 0.61 -15.85
CA ARG A 215 -1.41 1.52 -15.23
C ARG A 215 -2.34 2.19 -16.24
N ASP A 216 -3.56 2.49 -15.81
CA ASP A 216 -4.57 3.26 -16.56
C ASP A 216 -4.83 4.65 -15.93
N TRP A 217 -3.88 5.14 -15.12
CA TRP A 217 -3.91 6.43 -14.43
C TRP A 217 -2.57 7.15 -14.48
N VAL A 218 -2.57 8.44 -14.16
CA VAL A 218 -1.35 9.25 -14.00
C VAL A 218 -0.79 9.12 -12.58
N SER A 219 0.53 9.20 -12.44
CA SER A 219 1.14 9.26 -11.10
C SER A 219 0.98 10.64 -10.50
N ILE A 220 0.70 10.68 -9.20
CA ILE A 220 0.58 11.92 -8.43
C ILE A 220 1.53 11.83 -7.24
N ASN A 221 2.29 12.90 -7.01
CA ASN A 221 3.13 13.06 -5.83
C ASN A 221 2.78 14.38 -5.16
N ARG A 222 2.27 14.31 -3.92
CA ARG A 222 1.85 15.49 -3.13
C ARG A 222 0.95 16.45 -3.93
N GLY A 223 0.03 15.90 -4.72
CA GLY A 223 -0.93 16.66 -5.54
C GLY A 223 -0.45 17.04 -6.95
N GLU A 224 0.82 16.80 -7.30
CA GLU A 224 1.36 17.12 -8.62
C GLU A 224 1.42 15.90 -9.53
N VAL A 225 0.99 16.05 -10.78
CA VAL A 225 1.09 15.00 -11.80
C VAL A 225 2.56 14.80 -12.18
N ILE A 226 3.04 13.55 -12.06
CA ILE A 226 4.38 13.14 -12.48
C ILE A 226 4.29 12.33 -13.76
N ASN A 227 5.02 12.77 -14.78
CA ASN A 227 5.31 11.96 -15.96
C ASN A 227 6.71 11.34 -15.86
N PHE A 228 6.79 10.03 -16.10
CA PHE A 228 8.05 9.28 -16.10
C PHE A 228 8.60 9.07 -17.51
N ASP A 229 7.83 9.37 -18.55
CA ASP A 229 8.21 9.17 -19.96
C ASP A 229 9.16 10.26 -20.48
N ASP A 230 9.25 11.39 -19.76
CA ASP A 230 10.04 12.57 -20.15
C ASP A 230 11.47 12.58 -19.54
N ARG A 231 11.91 11.50 -18.89
CA ARG A 231 13.15 11.46 -18.08
C ARG A 231 14.04 10.26 -18.37
#